data_AF-A0A954FUK2-F1
#
_entry.id   AF-A0A954FUK2-F1
#
_cell.length_a   1.000
_cell.length_b   1.000
_cell.length_c   1.000
_cell.angle_alpha   90.00
_cell.angle_beta   90.00
_cell.angle_gamma   90.00
#
_symmetry.space_group_name_H-M   'P 1'
#
loop_
_entity.id
_entity.type
_entity.pdbx_description
1 polymer ?
#
loop_
_entity_poly.entity_id
_entity_poly.type
_entity_poly.pdbx_seq_one_letter_code
_entity_poly.pdbx_strand_id
1 'polypeptide(L)'
;MKNKIRVCMVFSFFYSCLPAAQAAFHQWQINEVFSNPDGTIQYIELTTGSAFEQQLSGHTLVTTGPGALSQQFTFDSNLSGSTADRYLLLATERFALLTGMTPDYILPDGFVSLVEGAVNFAEGTDTLNYSAGQLPLNGSQSIDGEGQPQNPSPTRFDGATVSIPDQALPHASINLSVNRLEIPVLQVPGLGVFHISLGIDFETLEFELLDFYQYQTGILAGSQAAVFDGTLNIPSLVYLTDSLKVRLSIVMETPITFGNIQILNASQLPPDIPPERPQWFFSEVFSNTDGTLQYVELTASASGQGDLGGQVLKSFGSERAEQTYTFPADISADTGNQSLLLATQRFSNLTGLEPDFIIPDAFVPLPAGTLMFGNGVDAITYTRQEFPLNGTQSLNGEIIPREADPTRFDGLSTQVPVQALPYASLNPSATEMILPIVQDSGGTVSNFSFSIDLENLLFTLQESYQYGEGILPGDQPVTLDQSGALHVPRLVFLTDQFEIELAKISESPLTFGNIQLLNAMPVPADPGQDPEPDPDPDPDPDPDPDPLEESIQRGKSTFISACSFCHGIDGDGTNQGPTLTFAKTLPFTQLRSFINSNMPFGNPGACTDNGSASCATDTANFIINRLEIGVAVE
;
A
#
# COMPACT_ATOMS: atom_id res chain seq x y z
N MET A 1 -35.43 48.44 -82.69
CA MET A 1 -36.15 47.20 -82.34
C MET A 1 -35.14 46.14 -81.93
N LYS A 2 -35.20 45.73 -80.66
CA LYS A 2 -34.81 44.45 -80.03
C LYS A 2 -33.46 43.79 -80.37
N ASN A 3 -32.59 43.85 -79.36
CA ASN A 3 -31.47 42.97 -79.01
C ASN A 3 -31.58 41.52 -79.50
N LYS A 4 -30.42 40.89 -79.75
CA LYS A 4 -30.04 39.63 -79.08
C LYS A 4 -28.53 39.34 -79.20
N ILE A 5 -27.91 39.33 -78.02
CA ILE A 5 -26.58 38.84 -77.67
C ILE A 5 -26.53 37.31 -77.91
N ARG A 6 -25.40 36.81 -78.42
CA ARG A 6 -25.02 35.39 -78.32
C ARG A 6 -23.57 35.31 -77.82
N VAL A 7 -23.44 35.00 -76.54
CA VAL A 7 -22.20 34.74 -75.80
C VAL A 7 -21.72 33.31 -76.11
N CYS A 8 -20.43 33.15 -76.36
CA CYS A 8 -19.74 31.87 -76.45
C CYS A 8 -19.69 31.22 -75.06
N MET A 9 -20.18 29.98 -74.95
CA MET A 9 -20.06 29.18 -73.73
C MET A 9 -18.81 28.31 -73.85
N VAL A 10 -17.78 28.65 -73.06
CA VAL A 10 -16.59 27.83 -72.84
C VAL A 10 -16.95 26.77 -71.80
N PHE A 11 -16.81 25.49 -72.14
CA PHE A 11 -16.89 24.38 -71.20
C PHE A 11 -15.58 24.33 -70.38
N SER A 12 -15.58 24.93 -69.19
CA SER A 12 -14.52 24.68 -68.20
C SER A 12 -14.80 23.35 -67.50
N PHE A 13 -13.93 22.37 -67.75
CA PHE A 13 -13.85 21.12 -67.01
C PHE A 13 -13.31 21.44 -65.60
N PHE A 14 -14.19 21.58 -64.61
CA PHE A 14 -13.78 21.60 -63.20
C PHE A 14 -13.39 20.17 -62.82
N TYR A 15 -12.08 19.91 -62.75
CA TYR A 15 -11.55 18.77 -61.99
C TYR A 15 -11.79 19.10 -60.50
N SER A 16 -12.90 18.61 -59.96
CA SER A 16 -13.10 18.54 -58.52
C SER A 16 -12.12 17.50 -57.97
N CYS A 17 -10.96 17.96 -57.49
CA CYS A 17 -10.14 17.19 -56.56
C CYS A 17 -10.91 17.12 -55.24
N LEU A 18 -11.79 16.13 -55.12
CA LEU A 18 -12.35 15.76 -53.82
C LEU A 18 -11.17 15.22 -52.98
N PRO A 19 -10.90 15.75 -51.77
CA PRO A 19 -10.04 15.03 -50.85
C PRO A 19 -10.66 13.64 -50.65
N ALA A 20 -9.87 12.59 -50.85
CA ALA A 20 -10.29 11.25 -50.46
C ALA A 20 -10.64 11.31 -48.97
N ALA A 21 -11.86 10.92 -48.62
CA ALA A 21 -12.25 10.75 -47.23
C ALA A 21 -11.31 9.70 -46.61
N GLN A 22 -10.36 10.14 -45.80
CA GLN A 22 -9.48 9.27 -45.03
C GLN A 22 -10.26 8.80 -43.80
N ALA A 23 -11.02 7.72 -43.97
CA ALA A 23 -11.75 7.04 -42.89
C ALA A 23 -11.75 5.52 -43.14
N ALA A 24 -10.58 4.98 -43.46
CA ALA A 24 -10.39 3.55 -43.63
C ALA A 24 -9.93 2.96 -42.29
N PHE A 25 -10.87 2.29 -41.63
CA PHE A 25 -10.73 1.45 -40.44
C PHE A 25 -11.75 0.29 -40.43
N HIS A 26 -12.66 0.28 -41.40
CA HIS A 26 -13.86 -0.55 -41.37
C HIS A 26 -13.59 -2.00 -41.80
N GLN A 27 -12.35 -2.32 -42.20
CA GLN A 27 -11.96 -3.67 -42.62
C GLN A 27 -11.20 -4.44 -41.54
N TRP A 28 -11.11 -3.90 -40.32
CA TRP A 28 -10.69 -4.65 -39.15
C TRP A 28 -11.85 -5.52 -38.66
N GLN A 29 -11.53 -6.76 -38.29
CA GLN A 29 -12.48 -7.77 -37.82
C GLN A 29 -11.97 -8.38 -36.51
N ILE A 30 -12.87 -8.82 -35.64
CA ILE A 30 -12.52 -9.55 -34.42
C ILE A 30 -12.03 -10.94 -34.85
N ASN A 31 -10.77 -11.24 -34.55
CA ASN A 31 -10.15 -12.52 -34.89
C ASN A 31 -10.22 -13.51 -33.74
N GLU A 32 -9.99 -13.03 -32.51
CA GLU A 32 -9.80 -13.91 -31.37
C GLU A 32 -10.15 -13.23 -30.05
N VAL A 33 -10.79 -13.96 -29.13
CA VAL A 33 -11.09 -13.49 -27.78
C VAL A 33 -10.75 -14.58 -26.76
N PHE A 34 -10.04 -14.21 -25.69
CA PHE A 34 -9.63 -15.11 -24.63
C PHE A 34 -9.89 -14.50 -23.26
N SER A 35 -10.20 -15.35 -22.29
CA SER A 35 -10.20 -15.00 -20.88
C SER A 35 -9.80 -16.19 -20.02
N ASN A 36 -9.09 -15.93 -18.94
CA ASN A 36 -9.00 -16.86 -17.82
C ASN A 36 -10.26 -16.77 -16.91
N PRO A 37 -10.45 -17.69 -15.94
CA PRO A 37 -11.64 -17.76 -15.09
C PRO A 37 -12.01 -16.53 -14.26
N ASP A 38 -11.04 -15.72 -13.85
CA ASP A 38 -11.26 -14.54 -13.01
C ASP A 38 -11.28 -13.23 -13.82
N GLY A 39 -11.05 -13.31 -15.13
CA GLY A 39 -11.05 -12.15 -16.03
C GLY A 39 -9.84 -11.24 -15.90
N THR A 40 -8.80 -11.66 -15.16
CA THR A 40 -7.59 -10.87 -14.98
C THR A 40 -6.63 -11.01 -16.15
N ILE A 41 -6.65 -12.14 -16.88
CA ILE A 41 -5.87 -12.35 -18.11
C ILE A 41 -6.84 -12.47 -19.28
N GLN A 42 -6.95 -11.39 -20.05
CA GLN A 42 -7.82 -11.32 -21.23
C GLN A 42 -7.11 -10.67 -22.41
N TYR A 43 -7.53 -11.04 -23.62
CA TYR A 43 -7.23 -10.28 -24.82
C TYR A 43 -8.35 -10.36 -25.86
N ILE A 44 -8.35 -9.36 -26.73
CA ILE A 44 -9.11 -9.28 -27.97
C ILE A 44 -8.09 -9.01 -29.07
N GLU A 45 -8.08 -9.86 -30.07
CA GLU A 45 -7.28 -9.69 -31.27
C GLU A 45 -8.16 -9.24 -32.44
N LEU A 46 -7.74 -8.20 -33.16
CA LEU A 46 -8.34 -7.80 -34.42
C LEU A 46 -7.44 -8.19 -35.58
N THR A 47 -8.00 -8.43 -36.75
CA THR A 47 -7.25 -8.70 -37.99
C THR A 47 -7.78 -7.89 -39.17
N THR A 48 -6.90 -7.58 -40.12
CA THR A 48 -7.30 -7.05 -41.43
C THR A 48 -6.37 -7.56 -42.54
N GLY A 49 -6.97 -7.95 -43.67
CA GLY A 49 -6.24 -8.26 -44.90
C GLY A 49 -5.94 -7.02 -45.77
N SER A 50 -6.38 -5.84 -45.35
CA SER A 50 -6.42 -4.66 -46.23
C SER A 50 -5.37 -3.62 -45.85
N ALA A 51 -4.74 -3.03 -46.88
CA ALA A 51 -3.91 -1.85 -46.69
C ALA A 51 -4.76 -0.60 -46.43
N PHE A 52 -4.16 0.40 -45.79
CA PHE A 52 -4.74 1.73 -45.54
C PHE A 52 -5.80 1.82 -44.44
N GLU A 53 -5.89 0.84 -43.54
CA GLU A 53 -6.86 0.78 -42.45
C GLU A 53 -6.37 1.44 -41.14
N GLN A 54 -5.60 2.54 -41.23
CA GLN A 54 -4.94 3.13 -40.04
C GLN A 54 -5.83 4.05 -39.19
N GLN A 55 -7.02 4.42 -39.66
CA GLN A 55 -7.79 5.54 -39.10
C GLN A 55 -8.62 5.13 -37.87
N LEU A 56 -7.96 4.66 -36.80
CA LEU A 56 -8.61 4.20 -35.57
C LEU A 56 -8.95 5.32 -34.56
N SER A 57 -8.29 6.47 -34.64
CA SER A 57 -8.43 7.53 -33.62
C SER A 57 -9.89 7.96 -33.44
N GLY A 58 -10.37 7.87 -32.20
CA GLY A 58 -11.75 8.22 -31.82
C GLY A 58 -12.78 7.09 -31.96
N HIS A 59 -12.40 5.93 -32.52
CA HIS A 59 -13.25 4.74 -32.53
C HIS A 59 -13.14 3.98 -31.22
N THR A 60 -14.10 3.08 -30.99
CA THR A 60 -14.24 2.37 -29.72
C THR A 60 -14.21 0.86 -29.87
N LEU A 61 -13.78 0.18 -28.81
CA LEU A 61 -14.05 -1.23 -28.58
C LEU A 61 -14.97 -1.31 -27.36
N VAL A 62 -16.14 -1.89 -27.52
CA VAL A 62 -17.17 -1.98 -26.47
C VAL A 62 -17.47 -3.43 -26.20
N THR A 63 -17.44 -3.81 -24.93
CA THR A 63 -17.89 -5.13 -24.48
C THR A 63 -19.16 -5.01 -23.67
N THR A 64 -20.01 -6.04 -23.73
CA THR A 64 -21.23 -6.14 -22.93
C THR A 64 -21.30 -7.47 -22.21
N GLY A 65 -22.03 -7.51 -21.09
CA GLY A 65 -22.26 -8.72 -20.32
C GLY A 65 -23.67 -8.79 -19.69
N PRO A 66 -23.92 -9.77 -18.82
CA PRO A 66 -25.19 -9.92 -18.12
C PRO A 66 -25.58 -8.65 -17.35
N GLY A 67 -26.88 -8.38 -17.23
CA GLY A 67 -27.37 -7.28 -16.39
C GLY A 67 -27.07 -5.87 -16.91
N ALA A 68 -26.81 -5.71 -18.21
CA ALA A 68 -26.48 -4.44 -18.86
C ALA A 68 -25.12 -3.84 -18.43
N LEU A 69 -24.19 -4.68 -17.96
CA LEU A 69 -22.80 -4.28 -17.79
C LEU A 69 -22.15 -4.01 -19.15
N SER A 70 -21.40 -2.93 -19.26
CA SER A 70 -20.63 -2.59 -20.47
C SER A 70 -19.30 -1.95 -20.12
N GLN A 71 -18.23 -2.33 -20.82
CA GLN A 71 -16.94 -1.64 -20.78
C GLN A 71 -16.60 -1.03 -22.14
N GLN A 72 -15.78 0.02 -22.15
CA GLN A 72 -15.39 0.71 -23.37
C GLN A 72 -13.91 1.09 -23.32
N PHE A 73 -13.23 0.82 -24.43
CA PHE A 73 -11.89 1.32 -24.75
C PHE A 73 -11.98 2.26 -25.95
N THR A 74 -11.23 3.36 -25.94
CA THR A 74 -11.20 4.32 -27.05
C THR A 74 -9.79 4.36 -27.62
N PHE A 75 -9.67 4.28 -28.95
CA PHE A 75 -8.40 4.38 -29.62
C PHE A 75 -7.96 5.85 -29.69
N ASP A 76 -6.87 6.21 -29.00
CA ASP A 76 -6.45 7.61 -28.90
C ASP A 76 -5.68 8.11 -30.14
N SER A 77 -5.19 7.21 -30.97
CA SER A 77 -4.37 7.56 -32.13
C SER A 77 -4.57 6.61 -33.32
N ASN A 78 -4.21 7.11 -34.50
CA ASN A 78 -4.16 6.31 -35.72
C ASN A 78 -2.90 5.44 -35.74
N LEU A 79 -3.00 4.28 -36.38
CA LEU A 79 -1.86 3.38 -36.57
C LEU A 79 -0.82 4.00 -37.49
N SER A 80 0.43 3.60 -37.30
CA SER A 80 1.52 3.91 -38.24
C SER A 80 1.91 2.65 -39.02
N GLY A 81 2.40 2.83 -40.25
CA GLY A 81 2.81 1.70 -41.10
C GLY A 81 1.68 1.08 -41.94
N SER A 82 1.98 -0.04 -42.60
CA SER A 82 1.04 -0.74 -43.48
C SER A 82 0.15 -1.69 -42.67
N THR A 83 -1.16 -1.67 -42.92
CA THR A 83 -2.14 -2.56 -42.28
C THR A 83 -2.41 -3.84 -43.05
N ALA A 84 -1.90 -4.00 -44.28
CA ALA A 84 -2.13 -5.21 -45.06
C ALA A 84 -1.62 -6.45 -44.32
N ASP A 85 -2.50 -7.44 -44.15
CA ASP A 85 -2.26 -8.71 -43.46
C ASP A 85 -1.66 -8.47 -42.06
N ARG A 86 -2.39 -7.72 -41.22
CA ARG A 86 -1.97 -7.35 -39.86
C ARG A 86 -3.01 -7.72 -38.82
N TYR A 87 -2.50 -7.82 -37.59
CA TYR A 87 -3.26 -8.05 -36.38
C TYR A 87 -3.14 -6.85 -35.44
N LEU A 88 -4.04 -6.71 -34.48
CA LEU A 88 -3.91 -5.80 -33.35
C LEU A 88 -4.23 -6.57 -32.09
N LEU A 89 -3.30 -6.58 -31.15
CA LEU A 89 -3.49 -7.23 -29.86
C LEU A 89 -3.87 -6.19 -28.81
N LEU A 90 -5.11 -6.27 -28.33
CA LEU A 90 -5.56 -5.54 -27.15
C LEU A 90 -5.64 -6.52 -25.99
N ALA A 91 -4.87 -6.31 -24.93
CA ALA A 91 -4.84 -7.27 -23.83
C ALA A 91 -4.69 -6.59 -22.47
N THR A 92 -5.12 -7.28 -21.43
CA THR A 92 -4.90 -6.89 -20.02
C THR A 92 -3.42 -6.73 -19.70
N GLU A 93 -3.11 -5.90 -18.70
CA GLU A 93 -1.74 -5.77 -18.21
C GLU A 93 -1.20 -7.09 -17.69
N ARG A 94 -2.03 -7.90 -17.02
CA ARG A 94 -1.61 -9.23 -16.54
C ARG A 94 -1.35 -10.23 -17.67
N PHE A 95 -2.02 -10.11 -18.82
CA PHE A 95 -1.61 -10.84 -20.02
C PHE A 95 -0.19 -10.45 -20.45
N ALA A 96 0.12 -9.16 -20.46
CA ALA A 96 1.44 -8.67 -20.85
C ALA A 96 2.55 -9.19 -19.93
N LEU A 97 2.28 -9.19 -18.62
CA LEU A 97 3.18 -9.70 -17.60
C LEU A 97 3.38 -11.22 -17.73
N LEU A 98 2.29 -11.98 -17.86
CA LEU A 98 2.33 -13.44 -17.97
C LEU A 98 3.12 -13.91 -19.20
N THR A 99 2.96 -13.22 -20.32
CA THR A 99 3.52 -13.65 -21.60
C THR A 99 4.86 -12.99 -21.93
N GLY A 100 5.22 -11.92 -21.19
CA GLY A 100 6.32 -11.03 -21.54
C GLY A 100 6.12 -10.26 -22.86
N MET A 101 4.94 -10.35 -23.47
CA MET A 101 4.58 -9.67 -24.70
C MET A 101 3.84 -8.37 -24.36
N THR A 102 4.38 -7.22 -24.75
CA THR A 102 3.64 -5.95 -24.67
C THR A 102 2.52 -5.94 -25.70
N PRO A 103 1.24 -5.81 -25.34
CA PRO A 103 0.14 -5.66 -26.30
C PRO A 103 0.26 -4.36 -27.10
N ASP A 104 -0.46 -4.25 -28.21
CA ASP A 104 -0.55 -3.00 -28.97
C ASP A 104 -1.39 -1.96 -28.21
N TYR A 105 -2.37 -2.43 -27.45
CA TYR A 105 -3.16 -1.61 -26.51
C TYR A 105 -3.42 -2.38 -25.21
N ILE A 106 -3.36 -1.68 -24.08
CA ILE A 106 -3.68 -2.25 -22.76
C ILE A 106 -5.18 -2.10 -22.48
N LEU A 107 -5.82 -3.20 -22.08
CA LEU A 107 -7.19 -3.24 -21.59
C LEU A 107 -7.22 -3.30 -20.05
N PRO A 108 -8.26 -2.75 -19.39
CA PRO A 108 -8.54 -3.03 -17.98
C PRO A 108 -8.86 -4.51 -17.73
N ASP A 109 -8.68 -4.99 -16.50
CA ASP A 109 -9.14 -6.32 -16.07
C ASP A 109 -10.67 -6.44 -16.15
N GLY A 110 -11.16 -7.63 -16.47
CA GLY A 110 -12.60 -7.90 -16.61
C GLY A 110 -13.27 -7.18 -17.78
N PHE A 111 -12.49 -6.73 -18.78
CA PHE A 111 -13.00 -6.12 -19.99
C PHE A 111 -13.92 -7.04 -20.79
N VAL A 112 -13.59 -8.32 -20.92
CA VAL A 112 -14.44 -9.33 -21.57
C VAL A 112 -15.35 -10.00 -20.52
N SER A 113 -16.64 -10.11 -20.81
CA SER A 113 -17.59 -10.79 -19.92
C SER A 113 -17.32 -12.30 -19.89
N LEU A 114 -17.31 -12.90 -18.70
CA LEU A 114 -16.92 -14.31 -18.51
C LEU A 114 -18.04 -15.32 -18.79
N VAL A 115 -19.30 -14.86 -18.78
CA VAL A 115 -20.47 -15.75 -18.89
C VAL A 115 -21.04 -15.68 -20.30
N GLU A 116 -21.61 -14.54 -20.67
CA GLU A 116 -22.14 -14.26 -22.01
C GLU A 116 -21.90 -12.79 -22.33
N GLY A 117 -21.87 -12.42 -23.61
CA GLY A 117 -21.59 -11.05 -23.97
C GLY A 117 -21.43 -10.79 -25.45
N ALA A 118 -21.04 -9.56 -25.76
CA ALA A 118 -20.62 -9.16 -27.09
C ALA A 118 -19.33 -8.36 -27.02
N VAL A 119 -18.48 -8.51 -28.03
CA VAL A 119 -17.37 -7.61 -28.34
C VAL A 119 -17.75 -6.86 -29.61
N ASN A 120 -17.79 -5.53 -29.55
CA ASN A 120 -18.19 -4.66 -30.64
C ASN A 120 -17.05 -3.70 -30.96
N PHE A 121 -16.51 -3.82 -32.18
CA PHE A 121 -15.46 -2.96 -32.69
C PHE A 121 -16.02 -1.83 -33.56
N ALA A 122 -15.51 -0.62 -33.33
CA ALA A 122 -15.74 0.62 -34.07
C ALA A 122 -17.22 0.85 -34.41
N GLU A 123 -18.03 1.03 -33.35
CA GLU A 123 -19.44 1.41 -33.42
C GLU A 123 -20.30 0.46 -34.30
N GLY A 124 -19.97 -0.84 -34.27
CA GLY A 124 -20.67 -1.89 -35.01
C GLY A 124 -20.05 -2.25 -36.36
N THR A 125 -18.79 -1.87 -36.59
CA THR A 125 -18.02 -2.30 -37.76
C THR A 125 -17.88 -3.83 -37.79
N ASP A 126 -17.54 -4.42 -36.64
CA ASP A 126 -17.60 -5.86 -36.45
C ASP A 126 -18.11 -6.19 -35.04
N THR A 127 -18.79 -7.32 -34.89
CA THR A 127 -19.36 -7.72 -33.61
C THR A 127 -19.37 -9.23 -33.44
N LEU A 128 -18.68 -9.70 -32.41
CA LEU A 128 -18.72 -11.08 -31.95
C LEU A 128 -19.68 -11.17 -30.76
N ASN A 129 -20.73 -11.99 -30.89
CA ASN A 129 -21.63 -12.31 -29.77
C ASN A 129 -21.35 -13.75 -29.32
N TYR A 130 -21.34 -13.99 -28.01
CA TYR A 130 -21.16 -15.31 -27.44
C TYR A 130 -22.12 -15.54 -26.26
N SER A 131 -22.72 -16.72 -26.19
CA SER A 131 -23.60 -17.16 -25.10
C SER A 131 -22.81 -17.84 -23.98
N ALA A 132 -23.49 -18.09 -22.86
CA ALA A 132 -22.99 -18.98 -21.81
C ALA A 132 -22.45 -20.28 -22.40
N GLY A 133 -21.24 -20.66 -22.00
CA GLY A 133 -20.55 -21.86 -22.46
C GLY A 133 -19.83 -21.77 -23.80
N GLN A 134 -19.79 -20.59 -24.45
CA GLN A 134 -18.98 -20.40 -25.67
C GLN A 134 -17.55 -19.96 -25.39
N LEU A 135 -17.34 -19.02 -24.46
CA LEU A 135 -16.00 -18.56 -24.09
C LEU A 135 -15.35 -19.59 -23.15
N PRO A 136 -14.26 -20.28 -23.54
CA PRO A 136 -13.57 -21.20 -22.65
C PRO A 136 -12.91 -20.42 -21.52
N LEU A 137 -13.10 -20.90 -20.28
CA LEU A 137 -12.37 -20.40 -19.10
C LEU A 137 -11.34 -21.44 -18.63
N ASN A 138 -10.87 -22.30 -19.55
CA ASN A 138 -9.97 -23.41 -19.22
C ASN A 138 -8.49 -23.03 -19.35
N GLY A 139 -8.19 -21.74 -19.54
CA GLY A 139 -6.83 -21.19 -19.65
C GLY A 139 -6.05 -21.63 -20.90
N SER A 140 -6.62 -22.51 -21.73
CA SER A 140 -5.91 -23.22 -22.80
C SER A 140 -6.58 -23.09 -24.16
N GLN A 141 -7.78 -22.51 -24.22
CA GLN A 141 -8.52 -22.24 -25.44
C GLN A 141 -9.07 -20.82 -25.44
N SER A 142 -9.16 -20.24 -26.63
CA SER A 142 -9.84 -18.98 -26.94
C SER A 142 -11.07 -19.27 -27.82
N ILE A 143 -11.81 -18.23 -28.20
CA ILE A 143 -12.77 -18.29 -29.31
C ILE A 143 -12.29 -17.50 -30.51
N ASP A 144 -12.62 -17.95 -31.72
CA ASP A 144 -12.44 -17.20 -32.95
C ASP A 144 -13.53 -16.13 -33.16
N GLY A 145 -13.42 -15.36 -34.26
CA GLY A 145 -14.40 -14.35 -34.67
C GLY A 145 -15.80 -14.89 -34.97
N GLU A 146 -15.97 -16.21 -35.03
CA GLU A 146 -17.25 -16.91 -35.17
C GLU A 146 -17.71 -17.57 -33.85
N GLY A 147 -16.99 -17.35 -32.75
CA GLY A 147 -17.29 -17.88 -31.43
C GLY A 147 -17.03 -19.38 -31.29
N GLN A 148 -16.19 -19.97 -32.14
CA GLN A 148 -15.77 -21.37 -32.06
C GLN A 148 -14.48 -21.51 -31.24
N PRO A 149 -14.36 -22.55 -30.41
CA PRO A 149 -13.17 -22.75 -29.60
C PRO A 149 -11.95 -23.09 -30.45
N GLN A 150 -10.82 -22.45 -30.18
CA GLN A 150 -9.54 -22.68 -30.84
C GLN A 150 -8.36 -22.66 -29.85
N ASN A 151 -7.16 -22.99 -30.34
CA ASN A 151 -5.94 -22.79 -29.56
C ASN A 151 -5.60 -21.29 -29.56
N PRO A 152 -5.15 -20.73 -28.42
CA PRO A 152 -4.83 -19.33 -28.36
C PRO A 152 -3.66 -18.95 -29.27
N SER A 153 -3.82 -17.90 -30.08
CA SER A 153 -2.80 -17.42 -31.04
C SER A 153 -2.58 -15.91 -31.04
N PRO A 154 -2.40 -15.26 -29.86
CA PRO A 154 -2.27 -13.81 -29.78
C PRO A 154 -1.09 -13.28 -30.59
N THR A 155 -1.38 -12.32 -31.46
CA THR A 155 -0.52 -11.77 -32.50
C THR A 155 -0.60 -10.25 -32.50
N ARG A 156 0.56 -9.60 -32.38
CA ARG A 156 0.69 -8.14 -32.41
C ARG A 156 0.69 -7.55 -33.81
N PHE A 157 0.61 -6.23 -33.89
CA PHE A 157 0.74 -5.45 -35.12
C PHE A 157 2.07 -5.62 -35.87
N ASP A 158 3.15 -5.95 -35.17
CA ASP A 158 4.43 -6.27 -35.81
C ASP A 158 4.54 -7.73 -36.28
N GLY A 159 3.52 -8.55 -36.00
CA GLY A 159 3.45 -9.97 -36.32
C GLY A 159 4.08 -10.90 -35.29
N ALA A 160 4.52 -10.39 -34.12
CA ALA A 160 5.00 -11.22 -33.04
C ALA A 160 3.87 -12.03 -32.41
N THR A 161 4.11 -13.31 -32.11
CA THR A 161 3.16 -14.22 -31.46
C THR A 161 3.72 -14.78 -30.14
N VAL A 162 2.84 -15.15 -29.21
CA VAL A 162 3.21 -15.79 -27.94
C VAL A 162 2.23 -16.89 -27.57
N SER A 163 2.73 -17.93 -26.90
CA SER A 163 1.90 -18.95 -26.29
C SER A 163 1.50 -18.54 -24.88
N ILE A 164 0.25 -18.77 -24.50
CA ILE A 164 -0.22 -18.60 -23.12
C ILE A 164 0.27 -19.79 -22.30
N PRO A 165 1.05 -19.59 -21.22
CA PRO A 165 1.51 -20.69 -20.38
C PRO A 165 0.35 -21.48 -19.75
N ASP A 166 0.36 -22.81 -19.88
CA ASP A 166 -0.66 -23.74 -19.36
C ASP A 166 -0.81 -23.72 -17.81
N GLN A 167 0.14 -23.07 -17.12
CA GLN A 167 0.12 -22.84 -15.67
C GLN A 167 -0.82 -21.67 -15.27
N ALA A 168 -1.34 -20.90 -16.23
CA ALA A 168 -2.27 -19.80 -15.98
C ALA A 168 -3.74 -20.28 -16.02
N LEU A 169 -4.15 -21.01 -14.96
CA LEU A 169 -5.54 -21.20 -14.48
C LEU A 169 -6.53 -21.96 -15.40
N PRO A 170 -7.03 -23.13 -14.94
CA PRO A 170 -8.28 -23.06 -14.18
C PRO A 170 -8.15 -23.60 -12.76
N HIS A 171 -8.46 -22.75 -11.78
CA HIS A 171 -8.60 -23.16 -10.38
C HIS A 171 -10.01 -22.92 -9.93
N ALA A 172 -10.51 -23.84 -9.12
CA ALA A 172 -11.68 -23.53 -8.34
C ALA A 172 -11.29 -22.49 -7.28
N SER A 173 -12.19 -21.57 -6.95
CA SER A 173 -11.92 -20.52 -5.97
C SER A 173 -13.10 -20.29 -5.06
N ILE A 174 -12.82 -19.91 -3.81
CA ILE A 174 -13.84 -19.50 -2.85
C ILE A 174 -13.86 -17.97 -2.79
N ASN A 175 -15.03 -17.40 -3.07
CA ASN A 175 -15.31 -16.00 -2.81
C ASN A 175 -16.05 -15.88 -1.47
N LEU A 176 -15.35 -15.33 -0.47
CA LEU A 176 -15.85 -15.15 0.89
C LEU A 176 -16.85 -14.01 1.05
N SER A 177 -16.86 -13.01 0.16
CA SER A 177 -17.82 -11.90 0.28
C SER A 177 -19.23 -12.30 -0.14
N VAL A 178 -19.36 -13.39 -0.89
CA VAL A 178 -20.65 -13.92 -1.36
C VAL A 178 -20.87 -15.40 -1.04
N ASN A 179 -20.02 -16.00 -0.20
CA ASN A 179 -20.07 -17.41 0.21
C ASN A 179 -20.24 -18.37 -0.98
N ARG A 180 -19.39 -18.22 -2.01
CA ARG A 180 -19.55 -18.95 -3.28
C ARG A 180 -18.26 -19.67 -3.66
N LEU A 181 -18.38 -20.92 -4.11
CA LEU A 181 -17.31 -21.71 -4.73
C LEU A 181 -17.54 -21.74 -6.23
N GLU A 182 -16.64 -21.13 -6.99
CA GLU A 182 -16.62 -21.20 -8.45
C GLU A 182 -15.76 -22.35 -8.92
N ILE A 183 -16.29 -23.17 -9.82
CA ILE A 183 -15.54 -24.23 -10.49
C ILE A 183 -15.65 -23.97 -11.98
N PRO A 184 -14.66 -23.26 -12.57
CA PRO A 184 -14.75 -22.83 -13.95
C PRO A 184 -14.75 -24.00 -14.92
N VAL A 185 -14.09 -25.11 -14.57
CA VAL A 185 -14.02 -26.29 -15.43
C VAL A 185 -14.23 -27.57 -14.62
N LEU A 186 -15.40 -28.18 -14.82
CA LEU A 186 -15.79 -29.47 -14.29
C LEU A 186 -16.02 -30.47 -15.44
N GLN A 187 -15.21 -31.52 -15.50
CA GLN A 187 -15.45 -32.67 -16.36
C GLN A 187 -16.43 -33.63 -15.69
N VAL A 188 -17.53 -33.91 -16.38
CA VAL A 188 -18.47 -34.99 -16.02
C VAL A 188 -18.39 -36.09 -17.08
N PRO A 189 -17.84 -37.27 -16.77
CA PRO A 189 -17.68 -38.35 -17.75
C PRO A 189 -19.02 -38.73 -18.40
N GLY A 190 -19.04 -38.72 -19.73
CA GLY A 190 -20.23 -39.03 -20.53
C GLY A 190 -21.25 -37.90 -20.65
N LEU A 191 -21.12 -36.80 -19.89
CA LEU A 191 -22.02 -35.64 -19.97
C LEU A 191 -21.35 -34.40 -20.58
N GLY A 192 -20.04 -34.19 -20.38
CA GLY A 192 -19.29 -33.09 -20.98
C GLY A 192 -18.54 -32.24 -19.96
N VAL A 193 -18.17 -31.02 -20.36
CA VAL A 193 -17.47 -30.05 -19.51
C VAL A 193 -18.45 -28.96 -19.12
N PHE A 194 -18.41 -28.54 -17.85
CA PHE A 194 -19.33 -27.57 -17.27
C PHE A 194 -18.56 -26.48 -16.52
N HIS A 195 -19.13 -25.28 -16.49
CA HIS A 195 -18.90 -24.35 -15.39
C HIS A 195 -19.97 -24.63 -14.34
N ILE A 196 -19.59 -24.74 -13.08
CA ILE A 196 -20.56 -24.82 -11.99
C ILE A 196 -20.23 -23.82 -10.89
N SER A 197 -21.26 -23.40 -10.18
CA SER A 197 -21.12 -22.58 -8.99
C SER A 197 -21.93 -23.14 -7.83
N LEU A 198 -21.28 -23.19 -6.67
CA LEU A 198 -21.85 -23.74 -5.44
C LEU A 198 -21.95 -22.65 -4.37
N GLY A 199 -23.06 -22.60 -3.65
CA GLY A 199 -23.23 -21.78 -2.45
C GLY A 199 -22.67 -22.54 -1.26
N ILE A 200 -22.02 -21.83 -0.34
CA ILE A 200 -21.34 -22.40 0.82
C ILE A 200 -22.12 -22.04 2.08
N ASP A 201 -22.53 -23.05 2.85
CA ASP A 201 -22.99 -22.87 4.22
C ASP A 201 -21.82 -23.20 5.17
N PHE A 202 -21.29 -22.18 5.84
CA PHE A 202 -20.16 -22.32 6.76
C PHE A 202 -20.53 -22.95 8.11
N GLU A 203 -21.81 -23.00 8.48
CA GLU A 203 -22.26 -23.67 9.71
C GLU A 203 -22.30 -25.19 9.50
N THR A 204 -22.78 -25.62 8.34
CA THR A 204 -22.98 -27.05 8.02
C THR A 204 -21.86 -27.65 7.18
N LEU A 205 -21.01 -26.82 6.57
CA LEU A 205 -19.98 -27.20 5.59
C LEU A 205 -20.57 -27.94 4.37
N GLU A 206 -21.79 -27.56 4.00
CA GLU A 206 -22.50 -28.05 2.83
C GLU A 206 -22.39 -27.08 1.65
N PHE A 207 -22.37 -27.64 0.44
CA PHE A 207 -22.24 -26.91 -0.81
C PHE A 207 -23.45 -27.18 -1.70
N GLU A 208 -24.29 -26.19 -1.92
CA GLU A 208 -25.51 -26.31 -2.74
C GLU A 208 -25.24 -25.83 -4.16
N LEU A 209 -25.63 -26.61 -5.18
CA LEU A 209 -25.54 -26.17 -6.57
C LEU A 209 -26.46 -24.97 -6.82
N LEU A 210 -25.87 -23.81 -7.14
CA LEU A 210 -26.61 -22.59 -7.44
C LEU A 210 -26.89 -22.46 -8.93
N ASP A 211 -25.84 -22.60 -9.73
CA ASP A 211 -25.91 -22.40 -11.18
C ASP A 211 -24.91 -23.30 -11.90
N PHE A 212 -25.24 -23.64 -13.14
CA PHE A 212 -24.34 -24.35 -14.04
C PHE A 212 -24.71 -24.11 -15.49
N TYR A 213 -23.69 -24.15 -16.35
CA TYR A 213 -23.89 -24.24 -17.78
C TYR A 213 -22.88 -25.20 -18.38
N GLN A 214 -23.32 -25.88 -19.44
CA GLN A 214 -22.46 -26.78 -20.18
C GLN A 214 -21.68 -26.00 -21.24
N TYR A 215 -20.38 -26.25 -21.33
CA TYR A 215 -19.57 -25.72 -22.42
C TYR A 215 -19.96 -26.36 -23.75
N GLN A 216 -19.83 -25.56 -24.82
CA GLN A 216 -20.06 -26.06 -26.18
C GLN A 216 -19.06 -27.14 -26.58
N THR A 217 -19.43 -27.93 -27.59
CA THR A 217 -18.59 -29.01 -28.11
C THR A 217 -17.26 -28.45 -28.61
N GLY A 218 -16.14 -29.09 -28.24
CA GLY A 218 -14.79 -28.66 -28.62
C GLY A 218 -14.01 -28.01 -27.48
N ILE A 219 -14.69 -27.60 -26.41
CA ILE A 219 -14.03 -27.12 -25.18
C ILE A 219 -13.57 -28.32 -24.35
N LEU A 220 -12.30 -28.29 -23.97
CA LEU A 220 -11.61 -29.35 -23.24
C LEU A 220 -11.50 -29.00 -21.76
N ALA A 221 -11.42 -30.02 -20.92
CA ALA A 221 -11.29 -29.84 -19.48
C ALA A 221 -9.89 -29.34 -19.07
N GLY A 222 -8.84 -29.63 -19.86
CA GLY A 222 -7.46 -29.37 -19.47
C GLY A 222 -6.96 -30.31 -18.36
N SER A 223 -5.75 -30.06 -17.85
CA SER A 223 -5.05 -30.96 -16.92
C SER A 223 -5.41 -30.73 -15.44
N GLN A 224 -5.99 -29.57 -15.10
CA GLN A 224 -6.34 -29.16 -13.73
C GLN A 224 -7.86 -29.08 -13.47
N ALA A 225 -8.70 -29.54 -14.41
CA ALA A 225 -10.14 -29.52 -14.21
C ALA A 225 -10.59 -30.39 -13.03
N ALA A 226 -11.65 -29.92 -12.37
CA ALA A 226 -12.41 -30.77 -11.47
C ALA A 226 -13.04 -31.94 -12.23
N VAL A 227 -13.23 -33.07 -11.55
CA VAL A 227 -13.85 -34.26 -12.13
C VAL A 227 -14.96 -34.75 -11.22
N PHE A 228 -16.15 -34.96 -11.76
CA PHE A 228 -17.28 -35.57 -11.05
C PHE A 228 -17.58 -36.96 -11.58
N ASP A 229 -17.26 -38.00 -10.80
CA ASP A 229 -17.45 -39.42 -11.12
C ASP A 229 -18.26 -40.17 -10.05
N GLY A 230 -19.24 -39.47 -9.45
CA GLY A 230 -19.97 -39.90 -8.25
C GLY A 230 -19.40 -39.29 -6.96
N THR A 231 -18.23 -38.65 -7.06
CA THR A 231 -17.68 -37.74 -6.05
C THR A 231 -17.06 -36.55 -6.79
N LEU A 232 -17.19 -35.34 -6.25
CA LEU A 232 -16.59 -34.15 -6.85
C LEU A 232 -15.14 -34.04 -6.39
N ASN A 233 -14.21 -34.25 -7.30
CA ASN A 233 -12.77 -34.13 -7.05
C ASN A 233 -12.28 -32.80 -7.63
N ILE A 234 -11.77 -31.92 -6.77
CA ILE A 234 -11.24 -30.61 -7.12
C ILE A 234 -9.71 -30.68 -6.92
N PRO A 235 -8.92 -30.76 -7.99
CA PRO A 235 -7.48 -30.97 -7.89
C PRO A 235 -6.71 -29.72 -7.46
N SER A 236 -7.27 -28.52 -7.70
CA SER A 236 -6.72 -27.24 -7.30
C SER A 236 -7.85 -26.28 -6.91
N LEU A 237 -8.07 -26.14 -5.61
CA LEU A 237 -8.98 -25.19 -4.98
C LEU A 237 -8.16 -24.13 -4.26
N VAL A 238 -8.27 -22.88 -4.68
CA VAL A 238 -7.64 -21.75 -3.98
C VAL A 238 -8.55 -21.27 -2.86
N TYR A 239 -7.99 -21.25 -1.65
CA TYR A 239 -8.61 -20.67 -0.47
C TYR A 239 -7.58 -19.82 0.28
N LEU A 240 -7.79 -18.50 0.27
CA LEU A 240 -6.80 -17.55 0.79
C LEU A 240 -5.43 -17.82 0.15
N THR A 241 -4.43 -18.23 0.94
CA THR A 241 -3.06 -18.52 0.50
C THR A 241 -2.78 -20.01 0.29
N ASP A 242 -3.78 -20.88 0.37
CA ASP A 242 -3.61 -22.33 0.23
C ASP A 242 -4.17 -22.86 -1.09
N SER A 243 -3.46 -23.83 -1.67
CA SER A 243 -3.96 -24.71 -2.72
C SER A 243 -4.38 -26.03 -2.10
N LEU A 244 -5.67 -26.31 -2.19
CA LEU A 244 -6.29 -27.49 -1.62
C LEU A 244 -6.67 -28.46 -2.72
N LYS A 245 -6.37 -29.74 -2.52
CA LYS A 245 -6.99 -30.83 -3.27
C LYS A 245 -8.14 -31.36 -2.44
N VAL A 246 -9.36 -31.10 -2.90
CA VAL A 246 -10.58 -31.42 -2.15
C VAL A 246 -11.39 -32.49 -2.86
N ARG A 247 -12.05 -33.32 -2.06
CA ARG A 247 -13.04 -34.29 -2.50
C ARG A 247 -14.34 -34.10 -1.72
N LEU A 248 -15.45 -33.95 -2.41
CA LEU A 248 -16.79 -33.76 -1.83
C LEU A 248 -17.75 -34.85 -2.31
N SER A 249 -18.54 -35.42 -1.41
CA SER A 249 -19.56 -36.42 -1.74
C SER A 249 -20.95 -35.80 -1.78
N ILE A 250 -21.81 -36.31 -2.64
CA ILE A 250 -23.23 -35.93 -2.62
C ILE A 250 -23.85 -36.39 -1.30
N VAL A 251 -24.55 -35.47 -0.62
CA VAL A 251 -25.32 -35.73 0.60
C VAL A 251 -26.83 -35.62 0.36
N MET A 252 -27.23 -34.80 -0.62
CA MET A 252 -28.61 -34.68 -1.08
C MET A 252 -28.64 -34.56 -2.60
N GLU A 253 -29.55 -35.27 -3.26
CA GLU A 253 -29.66 -35.24 -4.73
C GLU A 253 -30.65 -34.17 -5.22
N THR A 254 -31.55 -33.68 -4.35
CA THR A 254 -32.56 -32.67 -4.69
C THR A 254 -32.85 -31.74 -3.50
N PRO A 255 -32.31 -30.51 -3.47
CA PRO A 255 -31.31 -29.95 -4.39
C PRO A 255 -30.00 -30.75 -4.36
N ILE A 256 -29.16 -30.60 -5.39
CA ILE A 256 -27.84 -31.23 -5.39
C ILE A 256 -26.98 -30.50 -4.36
N THR A 257 -26.72 -31.19 -3.26
CA THR A 257 -25.88 -30.70 -2.17
C THR A 257 -24.70 -31.65 -1.99
N PHE A 258 -23.51 -31.08 -1.96
CA PHE A 258 -22.28 -31.79 -1.61
C PHE A 258 -21.93 -31.52 -0.15
N GLY A 259 -21.35 -32.52 0.50
CA GLY A 259 -20.85 -32.46 1.87
C GLY A 259 -19.77 -33.51 2.07
N ASN A 260 -19.49 -33.85 3.33
CA ASN A 260 -18.44 -34.83 3.68
C ASN A 260 -17.08 -34.46 3.07
N ILE A 261 -16.62 -33.22 3.33
CA ILE A 261 -15.36 -32.70 2.81
C ILE A 261 -14.19 -33.59 3.19
N GLN A 262 -13.40 -34.01 2.21
CA GLN A 262 -12.10 -34.64 2.40
C GLN A 262 -11.02 -33.76 1.77
N ILE A 263 -10.14 -33.21 2.61
CA ILE A 263 -8.91 -32.55 2.15
C ILE A 263 -7.89 -33.66 1.89
N LEU A 264 -7.60 -33.91 0.61
CA LEU A 264 -6.68 -34.96 0.18
C LEU A 264 -5.23 -34.49 0.22
N ASN A 265 -5.02 -33.21 -0.05
CA ASN A 265 -3.74 -32.54 0.06
C ASN A 265 -4.00 -31.06 0.35
N ALA A 266 -3.16 -30.48 1.18
CA ALA A 266 -3.10 -29.04 1.39
C ALA A 266 -1.64 -28.66 1.25
N SER A 267 -1.38 -27.74 0.36
CA SER A 267 -0.11 -27.05 0.26
C SER A 267 -0.42 -25.58 0.35
N GLN A 268 0.33 -24.85 1.16
CA GLN A 268 0.41 -23.41 0.94
C GLN A 268 0.73 -23.22 -0.54
N LEU A 269 -0.05 -22.36 -1.20
CA LEU A 269 0.44 -21.79 -2.44
C LEU A 269 1.83 -21.26 -2.08
N PRO A 270 2.88 -21.58 -2.85
CA PRO A 270 4.07 -20.75 -2.80
C PRO A 270 3.57 -19.30 -2.89
N PRO A 271 4.10 -18.34 -2.10
CA PRO A 271 3.64 -16.96 -2.15
C PRO A 271 3.52 -16.55 -3.63
N ASP A 272 2.29 -16.25 -4.06
CA ASP A 272 1.90 -16.33 -5.47
C ASP A 272 2.84 -15.50 -6.37
N ILE A 273 3.54 -16.17 -7.27
CA ILE A 273 4.23 -15.57 -8.43
C ILE A 273 3.52 -16.12 -9.69
N PRO A 274 2.97 -15.28 -10.59
CA PRO A 274 2.64 -15.72 -11.94
C PRO A 274 3.94 -16.15 -12.66
N PRO A 275 3.96 -17.26 -13.43
CA PRO A 275 5.21 -17.77 -13.98
C PRO A 275 5.77 -16.81 -15.04
N GLU A 276 6.93 -16.24 -14.72
CA GLU A 276 7.85 -15.46 -15.56
C GLU A 276 7.52 -13.98 -15.83
N ARG A 277 7.55 -13.14 -14.78
CA ARG A 277 8.65 -12.19 -14.54
C ARG A 277 8.55 -11.54 -13.15
N PRO A 278 9.69 -11.13 -12.56
CA PRO A 278 9.73 -10.61 -11.20
C PRO A 278 9.06 -9.24 -11.12
N GLN A 279 8.44 -8.97 -9.98
CA GLN A 279 7.80 -7.69 -9.69
C GLN A 279 8.13 -7.28 -8.25
N TRP A 280 8.18 -5.97 -8.05
CA TRP A 280 8.18 -5.37 -6.71
C TRP A 280 6.78 -5.52 -6.12
N PHE A 281 6.68 -6.10 -4.92
CA PHE A 281 5.44 -6.21 -4.17
C PHE A 281 5.58 -5.56 -2.79
N PHE A 282 4.49 -5.05 -2.24
CA PHE A 282 4.47 -4.50 -0.88
C PHE A 282 4.82 -5.61 0.11
N SER A 283 5.98 -5.50 0.75
CA SER A 283 6.37 -6.41 1.84
C SER A 283 5.97 -5.84 3.19
N GLU A 284 6.02 -4.51 3.33
CA GLU A 284 5.77 -3.86 4.60
C GLU A 284 5.33 -2.39 4.46
N VAL A 285 4.34 -1.97 5.23
CA VAL A 285 3.86 -0.59 5.27
C VAL A 285 3.68 -0.15 6.71
N PHE A 286 4.24 1.01 7.04
CA PHE A 286 4.20 1.57 8.38
C PHE A 286 3.87 3.06 8.34
N SER A 287 3.12 3.50 9.35
CA SER A 287 2.96 4.91 9.65
C SER A 287 2.76 5.09 11.14
N ASN A 288 3.31 6.16 11.69
CA ASN A 288 2.85 6.68 12.98
C ASN A 288 1.53 7.46 12.81
N THR A 289 0.93 7.87 13.92
CA THR A 289 -0.40 8.50 13.96
C THR A 289 -0.51 9.83 13.19
N ASP A 290 0.56 10.63 13.15
CA ASP A 290 0.55 11.94 12.48
C ASP A 290 1.04 11.89 11.03
N GLY A 291 1.45 10.70 10.55
CA GLY A 291 1.95 10.50 9.20
C GLY A 291 3.32 11.11 8.92
N THR A 292 4.04 11.61 9.93
CA THR A 292 5.37 12.20 9.74
C THR A 292 6.48 11.14 9.73
N LEU A 293 6.27 9.98 10.35
CA LEU A 293 7.17 8.83 10.32
C LEU A 293 6.49 7.71 9.53
N GLN A 294 6.87 7.54 8.27
CA GLN A 294 6.29 6.52 7.39
C GLN A 294 7.37 5.81 6.61
N TYR A 295 7.12 4.55 6.30
CA TYR A 295 7.83 3.85 5.24
C TYR A 295 6.92 2.90 4.49
N VAL A 296 7.35 2.61 3.28
CA VAL A 296 6.84 1.60 2.37
C VAL A 296 8.03 0.76 1.96
N GLU A 297 7.96 -0.53 2.23
CA GLU A 297 8.92 -1.50 1.77
C GLU A 297 8.33 -2.29 0.60
N LEU A 298 9.08 -2.35 -0.49
CA LEU A 298 8.79 -3.22 -1.63
C LEU A 298 9.83 -4.33 -1.68
N THR A 299 9.46 -5.58 -1.90
CA THR A 299 10.43 -6.66 -2.15
C THR A 299 10.36 -7.10 -3.61
N ALA A 300 11.51 -7.28 -4.24
CA ALA A 300 11.57 -7.83 -5.59
C ALA A 300 11.62 -9.35 -5.55
N SER A 301 10.69 -10.00 -6.24
CA SER A 301 10.62 -11.46 -6.34
C SER A 301 11.73 -12.11 -7.18
N ALA A 302 12.54 -11.33 -7.91
CA ALA A 302 13.75 -11.80 -8.58
C ALA A 302 14.63 -10.66 -9.12
N SER A 303 15.77 -11.06 -9.68
CA SER A 303 16.82 -10.22 -10.25
C SER A 303 16.35 -9.37 -11.45
N GLY A 304 17.07 -8.29 -11.72
CA GLY A 304 16.86 -7.46 -12.92
C GLY A 304 15.63 -6.55 -12.89
N GLN A 305 15.13 -6.21 -11.70
CA GLN A 305 14.00 -5.28 -11.47
C GLN A 305 14.46 -3.85 -11.19
N GLY A 306 15.64 -3.49 -11.69
CA GLY A 306 16.28 -2.21 -11.42
C GLY A 306 15.65 -1.02 -12.14
N ASP A 307 14.84 -1.26 -13.18
CA ASP A 307 14.30 -0.23 -14.08
C ASP A 307 13.14 0.56 -13.44
N LEU A 308 13.46 1.27 -12.35
CA LEU A 308 12.52 2.04 -11.55
C LEU A 308 12.35 3.48 -12.04
N GLY A 309 13.31 4.03 -12.77
CA GLY A 309 13.28 5.41 -13.23
C GLY A 309 11.99 5.73 -13.98
N GLY A 310 11.21 6.67 -13.46
CA GLY A 310 9.92 7.06 -14.03
C GLY A 310 8.72 6.15 -13.66
N GLN A 311 8.95 5.03 -12.96
CA GLN A 311 7.87 4.29 -12.31
C GLN A 311 7.20 5.16 -11.24
N VAL A 312 5.98 4.76 -10.85
CA VAL A 312 5.20 5.53 -9.88
C VAL A 312 4.73 4.66 -8.72
N LEU A 313 4.82 5.23 -7.53
CA LEU A 313 4.09 4.80 -6.35
C LEU A 313 2.97 5.81 -6.12
N LYS A 314 1.73 5.35 -6.04
CA LYS A 314 0.54 6.19 -5.84
C LYS A 314 -0.07 5.88 -4.49
N SER A 315 -0.67 6.89 -3.88
CA SER A 315 -1.42 6.75 -2.64
C SER A 315 -2.74 7.52 -2.72
N PHE A 316 -3.84 6.92 -2.26
CA PHE A 316 -5.15 7.55 -2.29
C PHE A 316 -6.08 6.95 -1.23
N GLY A 317 -7.14 7.67 -0.87
CA GLY A 317 -8.12 7.24 0.13
C GLY A 317 -9.45 7.99 -0.03
N SER A 318 -10.49 7.53 0.66
CA SER A 318 -11.85 8.10 0.52
C SER A 318 -11.97 9.58 0.86
N GLU A 319 -11.04 10.11 1.67
CA GLU A 319 -11.07 11.49 2.17
C GLU A 319 -9.91 12.34 1.63
N ARG A 320 -9.06 11.80 0.75
CA ARG A 320 -7.85 12.47 0.29
C ARG A 320 -7.63 12.29 -1.21
N ALA A 321 -7.21 13.39 -1.85
CA ALA A 321 -6.75 13.36 -3.23
C ALA A 321 -5.50 12.46 -3.38
N GLU A 322 -5.39 11.83 -4.56
CA GLU A 322 -4.25 10.99 -4.93
C GLU A 322 -2.92 11.76 -4.80
N GLN A 323 -1.92 11.13 -4.21
CA GLN A 323 -0.52 11.53 -4.29
C GLN A 323 0.25 10.57 -5.16
N THR A 324 1.24 11.09 -5.88
CA THR A 324 2.12 10.31 -6.75
C THR A 324 3.57 10.61 -6.40
N TYR A 325 4.32 9.57 -6.09
CA TYR A 325 5.77 9.58 -6.03
C TYR A 325 6.31 8.97 -7.32
N THR A 326 7.22 9.67 -8.01
CA THR A 326 7.89 9.16 -9.21
C THR A 326 9.32 8.82 -8.87
N PHE A 327 9.73 7.58 -9.14
CA PHE A 327 11.07 7.12 -8.86
C PHE A 327 12.08 7.89 -9.73
N PRO A 328 13.12 8.49 -9.11
CA PRO A 328 14.00 9.42 -9.82
C PRO A 328 15.03 8.73 -10.72
N ALA A 329 15.35 7.47 -10.45
CA ALA A 329 16.39 6.73 -11.14
C ALA A 329 16.19 5.21 -11.04
N ASP A 330 16.85 4.50 -11.95
CA ASP A 330 17.02 3.05 -11.89
C ASP A 330 18.02 2.64 -10.81
N ILE A 331 17.92 1.39 -10.35
CA ILE A 331 18.87 0.74 -9.46
C ILE A 331 19.69 -0.25 -10.29
N SER A 332 21.01 -0.07 -10.30
CA SER A 332 21.93 -0.83 -11.17
C SER A 332 22.42 -2.15 -10.57
N ALA A 333 21.89 -2.55 -9.41
CA ALA A 333 22.30 -3.74 -8.65
C ALA A 333 21.30 -4.90 -8.81
N ASP A 334 21.73 -6.11 -8.45
CA ASP A 334 20.89 -7.30 -8.52
C ASP A 334 19.75 -7.21 -7.50
N THR A 335 18.52 -7.20 -7.99
CA THR A 335 17.29 -7.02 -7.19
C THR A 335 16.73 -8.33 -6.63
N GLY A 336 17.36 -9.48 -6.87
CA GLY A 336 16.80 -10.78 -6.47
C GLY A 336 16.61 -10.92 -4.96
N ASN A 337 15.35 -10.98 -4.51
CA ASN A 337 14.96 -11.04 -3.10
C ASN A 337 15.47 -9.85 -2.26
N GLN A 338 15.70 -8.70 -2.90
CA GLN A 338 16.08 -7.49 -2.19
C GLN A 338 14.84 -6.65 -1.88
N SER A 339 14.90 -5.95 -0.75
CA SER A 339 13.90 -4.96 -0.36
C SER A 339 14.26 -3.58 -0.91
N LEU A 340 13.28 -2.71 -1.07
CA LEU A 340 13.45 -1.29 -1.29
C LEU A 340 12.72 -0.55 -0.21
N LEU A 341 13.48 0.25 0.52
CA LEU A 341 12.93 1.10 1.56
C LEU A 341 12.65 2.48 0.98
N LEU A 342 11.36 2.82 0.92
CA LEU A 342 10.91 4.18 0.71
C LEU A 342 10.47 4.75 2.06
N ALA A 343 11.08 5.82 2.55
CA ALA A 343 10.71 6.37 3.87
C ALA A 343 10.71 7.90 3.90
N THR A 344 10.02 8.47 4.89
CA THR A 344 10.08 9.92 5.12
C THR A 344 11.46 10.32 5.63
N GLN A 345 11.87 11.58 5.41
CA GLN A 345 13.15 12.08 5.93
C GLN A 345 13.23 11.96 7.46
N ARG A 346 12.11 12.17 8.15
CA ARG A 346 12.01 12.00 9.61
C ARG A 346 12.27 10.56 10.04
N PHE A 347 11.81 9.57 9.27
CA PHE A 347 12.10 8.16 9.55
C PHE A 347 13.61 7.90 9.51
N SER A 348 14.29 8.40 8.48
CA SER A 348 15.74 8.27 8.35
C SER A 348 16.48 8.92 9.52
N ASN A 349 16.13 10.15 9.89
CA ASN A 349 16.78 10.89 10.96
C ASN A 349 16.60 10.21 12.33
N LEU A 350 15.43 9.62 12.58
CA LEU A 350 15.12 8.97 13.86
C LEU A 350 15.80 7.61 14.00
N THR A 351 15.80 6.82 12.93
CA THR A 351 16.27 5.43 12.97
C THR A 351 17.76 5.30 12.63
N GLY A 352 18.33 6.29 11.94
CA GLY A 352 19.67 6.19 11.36
C GLY A 352 19.74 5.26 10.13
N LEU A 353 18.61 4.68 9.69
CA LEU A 353 18.52 3.89 8.48
C LEU A 353 18.19 4.82 7.31
N GLU A 354 19.17 5.05 6.44
CA GLU A 354 18.96 5.79 5.19
C GLU A 354 18.11 4.96 4.21
N PRO A 355 16.92 5.44 3.80
CA PRO A 355 16.10 4.75 2.83
C PRO A 355 16.71 4.82 1.43
N ASP A 356 16.34 3.87 0.58
CA ASP A 356 16.76 3.88 -0.83
C ASP A 356 16.11 5.04 -1.60
N PHE A 357 14.90 5.42 -1.19
CA PHE A 357 14.18 6.58 -1.71
C PHE A 357 13.46 7.35 -0.61
N ILE A 358 13.48 8.69 -0.69
CA ILE A 358 12.74 9.56 0.24
C ILE A 358 11.35 9.84 -0.33
N ILE A 359 10.30 9.53 0.43
CA ILE A 359 8.90 9.88 0.15
C ILE A 359 8.48 11.11 0.99
N PRO A 360 7.51 11.91 0.53
CA PRO A 360 7.04 13.07 1.30
C PRO A 360 6.30 12.65 2.58
N ASP A 361 6.23 13.56 3.55
CA ASP A 361 5.44 13.36 4.75
C ASP A 361 3.96 13.13 4.41
N ALA A 362 3.31 12.32 5.25
CA ALA A 362 1.96 11.86 5.09
C ALA A 362 1.69 11.16 3.75
N PHE A 363 2.67 10.61 3.03
CA PHE A 363 2.43 9.87 1.79
C PHE A 363 1.51 8.65 1.98
N VAL A 364 1.70 7.84 3.02
CA VAL A 364 0.84 6.70 3.36
C VAL A 364 -0.49 7.23 3.93
N PRO A 365 -1.66 6.90 3.34
CA PRO A 365 -2.94 7.47 3.74
C PRO A 365 -3.41 6.90 5.08
N LEU A 366 -3.86 7.78 5.97
CA LEU A 366 -4.41 7.44 7.28
C LEU A 366 -5.84 7.95 7.45
N PRO A 367 -6.68 7.24 8.23
CA PRO A 367 -6.41 5.94 8.87
C PRO A 367 -6.64 4.74 7.93
N ALA A 368 -7.10 4.97 6.70
CA ALA A 368 -7.38 3.95 5.69
C ALA A 368 -6.99 4.45 4.31
N GLY A 369 -6.71 3.54 3.38
CA GLY A 369 -6.47 3.89 1.99
C GLY A 369 -5.79 2.78 1.19
N THR A 370 -5.26 3.19 0.04
CA THR A 370 -4.60 2.31 -0.92
C THR A 370 -3.24 2.88 -1.29
N LEU A 371 -2.23 2.01 -1.32
CA LEU A 371 -0.95 2.26 -2.00
C LEU A 371 -0.91 1.38 -3.24
N MET A 372 -0.37 1.91 -4.34
CA MET A 372 -0.31 1.22 -5.62
C MET A 372 1.03 1.49 -6.30
N PHE A 373 1.77 0.44 -6.63
CA PHE A 373 3.05 0.52 -7.32
C PHE A 373 2.89 0.18 -8.81
N GLY A 374 3.70 0.83 -9.66
CA GLY A 374 3.86 0.48 -11.07
C GLY A 374 2.58 0.56 -11.91
N ASN A 375 1.64 1.44 -11.55
CA ASN A 375 0.30 1.53 -12.15
C ASN A 375 -0.60 0.29 -11.98
N GLY A 376 -0.41 -0.51 -10.93
CA GLY A 376 -1.23 -1.71 -10.68
C GLY A 376 -0.44 -3.01 -10.73
N VAL A 377 0.89 -2.93 -10.86
CA VAL A 377 1.83 -4.04 -10.64
C VAL A 377 1.59 -4.69 -9.28
N ASP A 378 1.44 -3.87 -8.24
CA ASP A 378 0.95 -4.32 -6.95
C ASP A 378 0.15 -3.21 -6.26
N ALA A 379 -0.77 -3.59 -5.38
CA ALA A 379 -1.56 -2.67 -4.59
C ALA A 379 -1.95 -3.28 -3.24
N ILE A 380 -1.84 -2.47 -2.20
CA ILE A 380 -2.25 -2.81 -0.84
C ILE A 380 -3.36 -1.82 -0.42
N THR A 381 -4.51 -2.36 -0.02
CA THR A 381 -5.66 -1.57 0.45
C THR A 381 -6.03 -2.02 1.86
N TYR A 382 -6.16 -1.08 2.77
CA TYR A 382 -6.44 -1.35 4.18
C TYR A 382 -7.52 -0.42 4.73
N THR A 383 -8.27 -0.94 5.69
CA THR A 383 -9.27 -0.21 6.47
C THR A 383 -8.68 0.35 7.76
N ARG A 384 -9.42 1.23 8.43
CA ARG A 384 -8.98 1.84 9.70
C ARG A 384 -8.81 0.83 10.83
N GLN A 385 -9.51 -0.31 10.79
CA GLN A 385 -9.41 -1.37 11.79
C GLN A 385 -8.18 -2.27 11.59
N GLU A 386 -7.61 -2.28 10.38
CA GLU A 386 -6.49 -3.16 10.00
C GLU A 386 -5.14 -2.47 10.15
N PHE A 387 -5.05 -1.14 9.99
CA PHE A 387 -3.77 -0.44 10.02
C PHE A 387 -3.28 -0.14 11.46
N PRO A 388 -2.15 -0.71 11.91
CA PRO A 388 -1.65 -0.51 13.26
C PRO A 388 -1.06 0.89 13.41
N LEU A 389 -1.51 1.62 14.44
CA LEU A 389 -0.97 2.94 14.82
C LEU A 389 -0.30 2.90 16.19
N ASN A 390 0.23 1.73 16.59
CA ASN A 390 0.92 1.53 17.87
C ASN A 390 2.41 1.87 17.84
N GLY A 391 2.93 2.28 16.68
CA GLY A 391 4.30 2.75 16.51
C GLY A 391 5.37 1.65 16.55
N THR A 392 4.97 0.37 16.72
CA THR A 392 5.88 -0.78 16.72
C THR A 392 5.51 -1.81 15.66
N GLN A 393 4.24 -1.87 15.25
CA GLN A 393 3.78 -2.77 14.22
C GLN A 393 3.58 -2.06 12.88
N SER A 394 3.79 -2.83 11.82
CA SER A 394 3.51 -2.51 10.41
C SER A 394 2.47 -3.49 9.86
N LEU A 395 1.97 -3.24 8.65
CA LEU A 395 1.24 -4.24 7.87
C LEU A 395 2.18 -4.89 6.86
N ASN A 396 2.12 -6.22 6.75
CA ASN A 396 2.72 -6.91 5.62
C ASN A 396 1.85 -6.80 4.35
N GLY A 397 2.35 -7.31 3.22
CA GLY A 397 1.60 -7.35 1.95
C GLY A 397 0.25 -8.10 1.99
N GLU A 398 -0.01 -8.89 3.03
CA GLU A 398 -1.26 -9.63 3.24
C GLU A 398 -2.21 -8.93 4.23
N ILE A 399 -1.94 -7.68 4.62
CA ILE A 399 -2.72 -6.90 5.61
C ILE A 399 -2.68 -7.54 7.01
N ILE A 400 -1.61 -8.29 7.31
CA ILE A 400 -1.41 -8.90 8.62
C ILE A 400 -0.48 -8.01 9.45
N PRO A 401 -0.92 -7.56 10.64
CA PRO A 401 -0.05 -6.82 11.55
C PRO A 401 1.16 -7.64 11.99
N ARG A 402 2.35 -7.05 11.96
CA ARG A 402 3.61 -7.67 12.40
C ARG A 402 4.52 -6.63 13.04
N GLU A 403 5.56 -7.07 13.75
CA GLU A 403 6.62 -6.16 14.20
C GLU A 403 7.30 -5.49 12.99
N ALA A 404 7.52 -4.19 13.12
CA ALA A 404 8.12 -3.36 12.08
C ALA A 404 9.62 -3.69 11.92
N ASP A 405 10.02 -4.16 10.74
CA ASP A 405 11.39 -4.56 10.41
C ASP A 405 11.85 -4.03 9.04
N PRO A 406 11.90 -2.69 8.87
CA PRO A 406 12.25 -2.07 7.61
C PRO A 406 13.67 -2.44 7.16
N THR A 407 13.76 -2.89 5.91
CA THR A 407 14.98 -3.36 5.28
C THR A 407 15.22 -2.60 3.98
N ARG A 408 16.42 -2.02 3.83
CA ARG A 408 16.82 -1.34 2.58
C ARG A 408 17.44 -2.32 1.58
N PHE A 409 17.77 -1.82 0.39
CA PHE A 409 18.28 -2.62 -0.72
C PHE A 409 19.59 -3.38 -0.48
N ASP A 410 20.48 -2.88 0.36
CA ASP A 410 21.72 -3.58 0.72
C ASP A 410 21.54 -4.63 1.84
N GLY A 411 20.31 -4.80 2.34
CA GLY A 411 19.95 -5.74 3.40
C GLY A 411 20.18 -5.20 4.82
N LEU A 412 20.56 -3.93 4.98
CA LEU A 412 20.59 -3.31 6.30
C LEU A 412 19.16 -3.10 6.82
N SER A 413 18.89 -3.56 8.04
CA SER A 413 17.61 -3.36 8.71
C SER A 413 17.79 -2.72 10.10
N THR A 414 16.72 -2.12 10.59
CA THR A 414 16.64 -1.60 11.96
C THR A 414 15.26 -1.84 12.53
N GLN A 415 15.17 -1.89 13.86
CA GLN A 415 13.90 -1.84 14.53
C GLN A 415 13.44 -0.38 14.64
N VAL A 416 12.15 -0.13 14.47
CA VAL A 416 11.58 1.20 14.68
C VAL A 416 11.67 1.53 16.18
N PRO A 417 12.35 2.62 16.58
CA PRO A 417 12.47 2.97 17.99
C PRO A 417 11.11 3.21 18.62
N VAL A 418 10.95 2.79 19.88
CA VAL A 418 9.80 3.06 20.78
C VAL A 418 9.56 4.57 21.00
N GLN A 419 10.26 5.47 20.31
CA GLN A 419 9.98 6.90 20.31
C GLN A 419 9.06 7.33 19.16
N ALA A 420 8.86 6.46 18.15
CA ALA A 420 7.88 6.59 17.07
C ALA A 420 6.42 6.35 17.52
N LEU A 421 6.20 6.19 18.84
CA LEU A 421 4.92 5.83 19.45
C LEU A 421 3.77 6.77 19.06
N PRO A 422 2.53 6.25 19.09
CA PRO A 422 1.32 7.04 19.02
C PRO A 422 1.33 8.14 20.06
N TYR A 423 1.41 9.38 19.61
CA TYR A 423 1.08 10.49 20.46
C TYR A 423 -0.44 10.57 20.55
N ALA A 424 -0.96 10.63 21.78
CA ALA A 424 -2.21 11.35 21.93
C ALA A 424 -1.96 12.77 21.41
N SER A 425 -2.74 13.19 20.42
CA SER A 425 -2.54 14.47 19.75
C SER A 425 -3.71 15.38 20.02
N LEU A 426 -3.40 16.63 20.33
CA LEU A 426 -4.34 17.73 20.36
C LEU A 426 -4.22 18.50 19.05
N ASN A 427 -5.33 18.64 18.30
CA ASN A 427 -5.32 19.49 17.12
C ASN A 427 -4.96 20.93 17.52
N PRO A 428 -4.11 21.67 16.77
CA PRO A 428 -3.74 23.05 17.07
C PRO A 428 -4.90 24.06 17.18
N SER A 429 -6.12 23.75 16.71
CA SER A 429 -7.34 24.53 17.01
C SER A 429 -7.98 24.21 18.37
N ALA A 430 -7.45 23.21 19.07
CA ALA A 430 -7.78 22.71 20.41
C ALA A 430 -9.23 22.24 20.62
N THR A 431 -9.91 21.81 19.55
CA THR A 431 -11.29 21.29 19.61
C THR A 431 -11.40 19.77 19.62
N GLU A 432 -10.30 19.05 19.34
CA GLU A 432 -10.30 17.59 19.22
C GLU A 432 -9.02 16.96 19.79
N MET A 433 -9.18 15.83 20.47
CA MET A 433 -8.12 14.97 20.98
C MET A 433 -8.26 13.58 20.37
N ILE A 434 -7.19 13.08 19.75
CA ILE A 434 -7.17 11.74 19.14
C ILE A 434 -6.28 10.83 19.99
N LEU A 435 -6.83 9.69 20.37
CA LEU A 435 -6.16 8.61 21.10
C LEU A 435 -6.07 7.39 20.19
N PRO A 436 -4.96 7.25 19.44
CA PRO A 436 -4.85 6.24 18.40
C PRO A 436 -4.83 4.81 18.93
N ILE A 437 -4.36 4.59 20.16
CA ILE A 437 -4.31 3.28 20.81
C ILE A 437 -4.75 3.42 22.27
N VAL A 438 -5.87 2.80 22.58
CA VAL A 438 -6.46 2.70 23.92
C VAL A 438 -6.66 1.22 24.23
N GLN A 439 -6.03 0.75 25.31
CA GLN A 439 -6.22 -0.58 25.84
C GLN A 439 -7.18 -0.54 27.03
N ASP A 440 -8.25 -1.33 26.98
CA ASP A 440 -9.15 -1.50 28.12
C ASP A 440 -8.68 -2.62 29.08
N SER A 441 -9.30 -2.67 30.26
CA SER A 441 -9.03 -3.73 31.25
C SER A 441 -9.34 -5.17 30.79
N GLY A 442 -10.07 -5.33 29.68
CA GLY A 442 -10.34 -6.61 29.01
C GLY A 442 -9.27 -7.01 27.99
N GLY A 443 -8.30 -6.14 27.71
CA GLY A 443 -7.24 -6.34 26.72
C GLY A 443 -7.63 -5.91 25.30
N THR A 444 -8.81 -5.31 25.12
CA THR A 444 -9.27 -4.80 23.83
C THR A 444 -8.46 -3.57 23.44
N VAL A 445 -7.99 -3.52 22.19
CA VAL A 445 -7.29 -2.36 21.63
C VAL A 445 -8.25 -1.57 20.74
N SER A 446 -8.38 -0.27 20.99
CA SER A 446 -9.30 0.63 20.29
C SER A 446 -8.65 1.97 19.97
N ASN A 447 -9.30 2.76 19.14
CA ASN A 447 -8.98 4.17 18.88
C ASN A 447 -10.16 5.02 19.32
N PHE A 448 -9.90 6.14 20.00
CA PHE A 448 -10.92 7.11 20.41
C PHE A 448 -10.61 8.51 19.86
N SER A 449 -11.65 9.22 19.40
CA SER A 449 -11.62 10.68 19.19
C SER A 449 -12.56 11.36 20.19
N PHE A 450 -12.10 12.47 20.76
CA PHE A 450 -12.86 13.29 21.71
C PHE A 450 -13.00 14.73 21.21
N SER A 451 -14.19 15.30 21.33
CA SER A 451 -14.38 16.74 21.28
C SER A 451 -13.98 17.35 22.62
N ILE A 452 -13.34 18.52 22.59
CA ILE A 452 -12.82 19.20 23.77
C ILE A 452 -13.61 20.48 24.04
N ASP A 453 -14.08 20.62 25.28
CA ASP A 453 -14.53 21.89 25.85
C ASP A 453 -13.43 22.42 26.77
N LEU A 454 -12.68 23.42 26.29
CA LEU A 454 -11.58 24.03 27.02
C LEU A 454 -12.03 24.92 28.19
N GLU A 455 -13.26 25.45 28.16
CA GLU A 455 -13.78 26.28 29.24
C GLU A 455 -14.03 25.43 30.49
N ASN A 456 -14.54 24.21 30.27
CA ASN A 456 -14.89 23.28 31.34
C ASN A 456 -13.90 22.11 31.52
N LEU A 457 -12.87 22.01 30.66
CA LEU A 457 -11.90 20.91 30.59
C LEU A 457 -12.58 19.54 30.49
N LEU A 458 -13.56 19.44 29.59
CA LEU A 458 -14.33 18.22 29.34
C LEU A 458 -13.98 17.61 27.98
N PHE A 459 -13.85 16.29 27.96
CA PHE A 459 -13.52 15.50 26.77
C PHE A 459 -14.67 14.53 26.52
N THR A 460 -15.41 14.73 25.43
CA THR A 460 -16.59 13.90 25.10
C THR A 460 -16.30 13.05 23.88
N LEU A 461 -16.50 11.74 23.99
CA LEU A 461 -16.25 10.79 22.92
C LEU A 461 -17.10 11.14 21.69
N GLN A 462 -16.46 11.28 20.53
CA GLN A 462 -17.07 11.51 19.23
C GLN A 462 -17.12 10.22 18.43
N GLU A 463 -15.97 9.57 18.27
CA GLU A 463 -15.83 8.33 17.52
C GLU A 463 -15.00 7.31 18.30
N SER A 464 -15.30 6.04 18.08
CA SER A 464 -14.48 4.94 18.53
C SER A 464 -14.55 3.78 17.55
N TYR A 465 -13.45 3.07 17.37
CA TYR A 465 -13.45 1.76 16.72
C TYR A 465 -12.47 0.81 17.40
N GLN A 466 -12.80 -0.47 17.34
CA GLN A 466 -11.95 -1.55 17.81
C GLN A 466 -11.03 -2.00 16.67
N TYR A 467 -9.76 -2.25 16.98
CA TYR A 467 -8.82 -2.82 16.02
C TYR A 467 -9.09 -4.30 15.76
N GLY A 468 -8.68 -4.78 14.59
CA GLY A 468 -8.71 -6.18 14.21
C GLY A 468 -7.78 -7.05 15.05
N GLU A 469 -7.85 -8.37 14.85
CA GLU A 469 -6.96 -9.32 15.53
C GLU A 469 -5.48 -9.06 15.16
N GLY A 470 -4.58 -9.33 16.10
CA GLY A 470 -3.12 -9.21 15.89
C GLY A 470 -2.53 -7.82 16.16
N ILE A 471 -3.36 -6.78 16.32
CA ILE A 471 -2.90 -5.45 16.72
C ILE A 471 -2.68 -5.41 18.24
N LEU A 472 -1.45 -5.12 18.62
CA LEU A 472 -0.99 -5.03 20.00
C LEU A 472 -1.11 -3.58 20.51
N PRO A 473 -1.24 -3.38 21.83
CA PRO A 473 -1.30 -2.05 22.43
C PRO A 473 0.00 -1.23 22.32
N GLY A 474 1.12 -1.86 21.93
CA GLY A 474 2.45 -1.25 21.99
C GLY A 474 2.99 -1.15 23.42
N ASP A 475 4.10 -0.45 23.60
CA ASP A 475 4.84 -0.40 24.87
C ASP A 475 4.25 0.56 25.91
N GLN A 476 3.54 1.60 25.48
CA GLN A 476 2.96 2.64 26.34
C GLN A 476 1.55 3.03 25.84
N PRO A 477 0.58 2.11 25.82
CA PRO A 477 -0.78 2.42 25.40
C PRO A 477 -1.44 3.43 26.36
N VAL A 478 -2.41 4.18 25.85
CA VAL A 478 -3.41 4.78 26.74
C VAL A 478 -4.19 3.65 27.39
N THR A 479 -4.38 3.68 28.71
CA THR A 479 -5.12 2.62 29.41
C THR A 479 -6.41 3.14 29.99
N LEU A 480 -7.51 2.43 29.73
CA LEU A 480 -8.79 2.63 30.40
C LEU A 480 -8.94 1.59 31.53
N ASP A 481 -8.83 2.05 32.77
CA ASP A 481 -8.81 1.17 33.92
C ASP A 481 -10.22 0.67 34.31
N GLN A 482 -10.29 -0.20 35.33
CA GLN A 482 -11.55 -0.78 35.81
C GLN A 482 -12.48 0.25 36.49
N SER A 483 -11.93 1.37 36.95
CA SER A 483 -12.71 2.48 37.52
C SER A 483 -13.29 3.38 36.43
N GLY A 484 -12.84 3.21 35.18
CA GLY A 484 -13.16 4.05 34.05
C GLY A 484 -12.25 5.27 33.92
N ALA A 485 -11.16 5.38 34.68
CA ALA A 485 -10.17 6.43 34.51
C ALA A 485 -9.30 6.15 33.27
N LEU A 486 -8.96 7.21 32.54
CA LEU A 486 -8.16 7.16 31.33
C LEU A 486 -6.77 7.72 31.62
N HIS A 487 -5.77 6.85 31.60
CA HIS A 487 -4.37 7.24 31.77
C HIS A 487 -3.72 7.41 30.40
N VAL A 488 -3.25 8.62 30.12
CA VAL A 488 -2.63 9.02 28.86
C VAL A 488 -1.13 9.25 29.12
N PRO A 489 -0.27 8.26 28.81
CA PRO A 489 1.15 8.32 29.17
C PRO A 489 1.93 9.37 28.37
N ARG A 490 1.41 9.75 27.18
CA ARG A 490 2.11 10.61 26.22
C ARG A 490 1.13 11.42 25.37
N LEU A 491 0.88 12.66 25.79
CA LEU A 491 0.08 13.67 25.08
C LEU A 491 0.99 14.79 24.58
N VAL A 492 1.08 15.01 23.28
CA VAL A 492 1.84 16.13 22.71
C VAL A 492 0.92 17.32 22.46
N PHE A 493 1.35 18.48 22.94
CA PHE A 493 0.68 19.76 22.68
C PHE A 493 1.73 20.84 22.51
N LEU A 494 1.72 21.49 21.33
CA LEU A 494 2.72 22.49 20.94
C LEU A 494 4.14 21.92 21.06
N THR A 495 4.95 22.45 21.98
CA THR A 495 6.34 22.07 22.20
C THR A 495 6.53 21.17 23.43
N ASP A 496 5.45 20.72 24.08
CA ASP A 496 5.51 19.98 25.34
C ASP A 496 4.80 18.63 25.22
N GLN A 497 5.29 17.66 26.00
CA GLN A 497 4.72 16.35 26.19
C GLN A 497 4.21 16.23 27.62
N PHE A 498 2.98 15.74 27.79
CA PHE A 498 2.30 15.59 29.07
C PHE A 498 1.94 14.13 29.34
N GLU A 499 2.06 13.73 30.59
CA GLU A 499 1.47 12.51 31.14
C GLU A 499 0.28 12.94 32.01
N ILE A 500 -0.92 12.50 31.65
CA ILE A 500 -2.15 12.94 32.31
C ILE A 500 -3.06 11.76 32.67
N GLU A 501 -3.88 11.97 33.69
CA GLU A 501 -4.98 11.08 34.05
C GLU A 501 -6.30 11.86 33.97
N LEU A 502 -7.30 11.25 33.32
CA LEU A 502 -8.64 11.82 33.19
C LEU A 502 -9.65 10.93 33.93
N ALA A 503 -10.44 11.52 34.80
CA ALA A 503 -11.52 10.81 35.48
C ALA A 503 -12.79 10.81 34.62
N LYS A 504 -13.48 9.68 34.60
CA LYS A 504 -14.79 9.56 33.96
C LYS A 504 -15.85 10.32 34.75
N ILE A 505 -16.63 11.12 34.02
CA ILE A 505 -17.68 11.98 34.58
C ILE A 505 -19.07 11.53 34.11
N SER A 506 -19.18 10.99 32.89
CA SER A 506 -20.45 10.50 32.32
C SER A 506 -20.23 9.25 31.48
N GLU A 507 -21.23 8.37 31.48
CA GLU A 507 -21.32 7.16 30.66
C GLU A 507 -22.01 7.40 29.31
N SER A 508 -22.90 8.40 29.23
CA SER A 508 -23.71 8.65 28.03
C SER A 508 -24.00 10.15 27.83
N PRO A 509 -23.30 10.82 26.90
CA PRO A 509 -22.13 10.33 26.16
C PRO A 509 -20.97 10.02 27.12
N LEU A 510 -20.02 9.19 26.66
CA LEU A 510 -18.80 8.91 27.42
C LEU A 510 -17.99 10.21 27.52
N THR A 511 -17.87 10.76 28.73
CA THR A 511 -17.21 12.04 28.98
C THR A 511 -16.22 11.93 30.12
N PHE A 512 -15.04 12.52 29.91
CA PHE A 512 -13.96 12.62 30.87
C PHE A 512 -13.70 14.07 31.28
N GLY A 513 -13.11 14.25 32.45
CA GLY A 513 -12.61 15.54 32.96
C GLY A 513 -11.82 15.32 34.25
N ASN A 514 -11.73 16.35 35.10
CA ASN A 514 -10.89 16.32 36.31
C ASN A 514 -9.43 15.91 35.99
N ILE A 515 -8.79 16.67 35.11
CA ILE A 515 -7.44 16.38 34.62
C ILE A 515 -6.43 16.41 35.77
N GLN A 516 -5.70 15.32 35.97
CA GLN A 516 -4.53 15.28 36.82
C GLN A 516 -3.27 15.24 35.95
N LEU A 517 -2.42 16.26 36.08
CA LEU A 517 -1.10 16.28 35.46
C LEU A 517 -0.14 15.45 36.31
N LEU A 518 0.41 14.39 35.73
CA LEU A 518 1.38 13.51 36.40
C LEU A 518 2.80 13.96 36.10
N ASN A 519 3.07 14.33 34.84
CA ASN A 519 4.39 14.77 34.39
C ASN A 519 4.28 15.70 33.15
N ALA A 520 5.24 16.61 32.97
CA ALA A 520 5.35 17.48 31.80
C ALA A 520 6.82 17.64 31.40
N MET A 521 7.13 17.47 30.12
CA MET A 521 8.49 17.50 29.58
C MET A 521 8.52 18.24 28.23
N PRO A 522 9.52 19.09 27.96
CA PRO A 522 9.66 19.72 26.64
C PRO A 522 10.00 18.68 25.57
N VAL A 523 9.41 18.82 24.39
CA VAL A 523 9.72 18.03 23.19
C VAL A 523 11.10 18.49 22.66
N PRO A 524 12.05 17.57 22.41
CA PRO A 524 13.33 17.92 21.81
C PRO A 524 13.16 18.67 20.48
N ALA A 525 13.92 19.76 20.27
CA ALA A 525 13.87 20.51 19.01
C ALA A 525 14.34 19.66 17.82
N ASP A 526 13.60 19.70 16.71
CA ASP A 526 13.90 19.03 15.43
C ASP A 526 15.22 19.58 14.84
N PRO A 527 16.22 18.74 14.52
CA PRO A 527 17.48 19.19 13.92
C PRO A 527 17.36 19.78 12.50
N GLY A 528 16.19 19.71 11.84
CA GLY A 528 16.07 19.88 10.39
C GLY A 528 15.45 21.17 9.84
N GLN A 529 15.29 22.25 10.61
CA GLN A 529 14.67 23.48 10.11
C GLN A 529 15.55 24.72 10.24
N ASP A 530 16.54 24.85 9.34
CA ASP A 530 17.04 26.16 8.93
C ASP A 530 16.94 26.26 7.39
N PRO A 531 16.44 27.37 6.83
CA PRO A 531 16.27 27.52 5.38
C PRO A 531 17.63 27.75 4.70
N GLU A 532 17.88 27.00 3.62
CA GLU A 532 19.12 27.01 2.83
C GLU A 532 19.52 28.43 2.33
N PRO A 533 20.80 28.82 2.46
CA PRO A 533 21.40 29.87 1.64
C PRO A 533 21.95 29.32 0.32
N ASP A 534 21.91 30.16 -0.73
CA ASP A 534 22.27 29.93 -2.14
C ASP A 534 23.56 29.10 -2.40
N PRO A 535 23.66 28.43 -3.57
CA PRO A 535 24.69 27.44 -3.83
C PRO A 535 26.02 28.08 -4.25
N ASP A 536 27.12 27.61 -3.65
CA ASP A 536 28.48 27.75 -4.18
C ASP A 536 29.33 26.53 -3.75
N PRO A 537 30.46 26.24 -4.43
CA PRO A 537 30.74 24.93 -5.02
C PRO A 537 31.60 23.98 -4.17
N ASP A 538 31.34 22.67 -4.38
CA ASP A 538 32.01 21.41 -4.01
C ASP A 538 32.74 21.27 -2.64
N PRO A 539 32.49 20.18 -1.90
CA PRO A 539 32.83 20.06 -0.47
C PRO A 539 34.28 19.64 -0.22
N ASP A 540 34.90 20.28 0.78
CA ASP A 540 36.03 19.72 1.54
C ASP A 540 35.47 18.84 2.69
N PRO A 541 36.23 17.83 3.17
CA PRO A 541 35.75 16.85 4.14
C PRO A 541 35.40 17.49 5.50
N ASP A 542 34.32 17.01 6.13
CA ASP A 542 33.73 17.55 7.35
C ASP A 542 34.73 17.73 8.51
N PRO A 543 34.62 18.81 9.30
CA PRO A 543 35.41 19.01 10.50
C PRO A 543 34.95 18.09 11.65
N ASP A 544 35.91 17.52 12.38
CA ASP A 544 35.68 16.75 13.60
C ASP A 544 34.80 17.52 14.62
N PRO A 545 33.99 16.82 15.44
CA PRO A 545 33.09 17.44 16.41
C PRO A 545 33.83 18.34 17.42
N ASP A 546 33.21 19.47 17.78
CA ASP A 546 33.77 20.45 18.73
C ASP A 546 34.01 19.79 20.12
N PRO A 547 35.29 19.66 20.56
CA PRO A 547 35.61 19.04 21.83
C PRO A 547 34.98 19.71 23.06
N LEU A 548 34.64 21.00 22.97
CA LEU A 548 33.95 21.70 24.05
C LEU A 548 32.50 21.25 24.19
N GLU A 549 31.79 21.07 23.08
CA GLU A 549 30.39 20.66 23.09
C GLU A 549 30.26 19.22 23.62
N GLU A 550 31.17 18.32 23.25
CA GLU A 550 31.21 16.97 23.83
C GLU A 550 31.43 17.00 25.36
N SER A 551 32.28 17.91 25.84
CA SER A 551 32.53 18.10 27.28
C SER A 551 31.28 18.62 28.01
N ILE A 552 30.53 19.53 27.39
CA ILE A 552 29.28 20.05 27.91
C ILE A 552 28.22 18.93 28.03
N GLN A 553 28.09 18.07 27.02
CA GLN A 553 27.12 16.98 27.04
C GLN A 553 27.40 15.95 28.13
N ARG A 554 28.67 15.53 28.28
CA ARG A 554 29.09 14.64 29.39
C ARG A 554 28.86 15.31 30.75
N GLY A 555 29.06 16.62 30.82
CA GLY A 555 28.84 17.42 32.02
C GLY A 555 27.38 17.46 32.46
N LYS A 556 26.45 17.59 31.50
CA LYS A 556 25.00 17.57 31.75
C LYS A 556 24.56 16.26 32.39
N SER A 557 24.99 15.13 31.83
CA SER A 557 24.67 13.80 32.35
C SER A 557 25.19 13.60 33.79
N THR A 558 26.42 14.06 34.04
CA THR A 558 27.04 14.02 35.38
C THR A 558 26.29 14.91 36.37
N PHE A 559 25.91 16.12 35.97
CA PHE A 559 25.18 17.05 36.83
C PHE A 559 23.80 16.51 37.25
N ILE A 560 23.05 15.95 36.29
CA ILE A 560 21.73 15.36 36.56
C ILE A 560 21.85 14.20 37.55
N SER A 561 22.83 13.33 37.37
CA SER A 561 22.97 12.10 38.18
C SER A 561 23.58 12.33 39.57
N ALA A 562 24.49 13.30 39.72
CA ALA A 562 25.29 13.45 40.94
C ALA A 562 25.10 14.78 41.69
N CYS A 563 24.47 15.79 41.08
CA CYS A 563 24.43 17.16 41.62
C CYS A 563 23.00 17.70 41.82
N SER A 564 22.08 17.37 40.90
CA SER A 564 20.72 17.94 40.84
C SER A 564 19.89 17.72 42.11
N PHE A 565 20.09 16.60 42.81
CA PHE A 565 19.37 16.30 44.07
C PHE A 565 19.56 17.39 45.14
N CYS A 566 20.77 17.94 45.25
CA CYS A 566 21.07 19.01 46.21
C CYS A 566 20.95 20.41 45.59
N HIS A 567 21.33 20.57 44.32
CA HIS A 567 21.44 21.89 43.69
C HIS A 567 20.22 22.28 42.84
N GLY A 568 19.22 21.41 42.72
CA GLY A 568 18.12 21.59 41.77
C GLY A 568 18.53 21.18 40.36
N ILE A 569 17.59 20.72 39.54
CA ILE A 569 17.88 20.36 38.14
C ILE A 569 18.30 21.59 37.32
N ASP A 570 17.78 22.77 37.70
CA ASP A 570 18.08 24.05 37.08
C ASP A 570 19.18 24.84 37.82
N GLY A 571 19.74 24.30 38.92
CA GLY A 571 20.75 25.01 39.72
C GLY A 571 20.19 26.08 40.65
N ASP A 572 18.88 26.13 40.84
CA ASP A 572 18.11 27.02 41.70
C ASP A 572 18.24 26.69 43.21
N GLY A 573 18.79 25.52 43.54
CA GLY A 573 19.02 25.07 44.90
C GLY A 573 17.80 24.37 45.51
N THR A 574 18.05 23.48 46.47
CA THR A 574 16.97 22.80 47.22
C THR A 574 17.15 22.99 48.72
N ASN A 575 16.28 22.41 49.54
CA ASN A 575 16.49 22.35 50.99
C ASN A 575 17.72 21.50 51.39
N GLN A 576 18.34 20.78 50.44
CA GLN A 576 19.51 19.93 50.65
C GLN A 576 20.83 20.58 50.19
N GLY A 577 20.77 21.62 49.36
CA GLY A 577 21.96 22.27 48.82
C GLY A 577 21.69 23.66 48.25
N PRO A 578 22.72 24.52 48.21
CA PRO A 578 22.55 25.91 47.79
C PRO A 578 22.29 26.02 46.29
N THR A 579 21.73 27.16 45.88
CA THR A 579 21.72 27.59 44.47
C THR A 579 23.13 27.71 43.90
N LEU A 580 23.26 27.48 42.60
CA LEU A 580 24.49 27.60 41.82
C LEU A 580 24.61 28.94 41.08
N THR A 581 23.75 29.93 41.38
CA THR A 581 23.79 31.24 40.70
C THR A 581 25.17 31.89 40.82
N PHE A 582 25.80 31.78 41.99
CA PHE A 582 27.17 32.26 42.20
C PHE A 582 28.21 31.40 41.47
N ALA A 583 28.00 30.08 41.38
CA ALA A 583 28.93 29.17 40.75
C ALA A 583 29.12 29.47 39.24
N LYS A 584 28.06 29.91 38.54
CA LYS A 584 28.15 30.35 37.14
C LYS A 584 29.05 31.58 36.92
N THR A 585 29.23 32.40 37.95
CA THR A 585 30.05 33.61 37.89
C THR A 585 31.53 33.35 38.19
N LEU A 586 31.88 32.14 38.64
CA LEU A 586 33.25 31.76 38.93
C LEU A 586 34.04 31.48 37.64
N PRO A 587 35.33 31.81 37.58
CA PRO A 587 36.20 31.36 36.50
C PRO A 587 36.19 29.82 36.40
N PHE A 588 36.15 29.28 35.17
CA PHE A 588 36.08 27.83 34.92
C PHE A 588 37.07 27.02 35.76
N THR A 589 38.34 27.43 35.83
CA THR A 589 39.37 26.72 36.59
C THR A 589 39.10 26.69 38.10
N GLN A 590 38.46 27.73 38.64
CA GLN A 590 38.07 27.79 40.05
C GLN A 590 36.87 26.89 40.33
N LEU A 591 35.83 26.94 39.47
CA LEU A 591 34.66 26.09 39.60
C LEU A 591 35.03 24.61 39.49
N ARG A 592 35.80 24.25 38.45
CA ARG A 592 36.32 22.89 38.25
C ARG A 592 37.10 22.40 39.46
N SER A 593 38.05 23.21 39.96
CA SER A 593 38.88 22.82 41.12
C SER A 593 38.04 22.64 42.39
N PHE A 594 37.00 23.45 42.55
CA PHE A 594 36.06 23.36 43.66
C PHE A 594 35.26 22.06 43.58
N ILE A 595 34.67 21.76 42.41
CA ILE A 595 33.92 20.52 42.16
C ILE A 595 34.83 19.32 42.45
N ASN A 596 36.00 19.28 41.83
CA ASN A 596 36.97 18.19 41.95
C ASN A 596 37.39 17.85 43.38
N SER A 597 37.35 18.82 44.31
CA SER A 597 37.90 18.64 45.66
C SER A 597 36.82 18.58 46.74
N ASN A 598 35.60 19.05 46.45
CA ASN A 598 34.56 19.25 47.46
C ASN A 598 33.20 18.66 47.06
N MET A 599 33.00 18.30 45.80
CA MET A 599 31.73 17.80 45.28
C MET A 599 31.87 16.42 44.64
N PRO A 600 30.85 15.55 44.73
CA PRO A 600 29.62 15.74 45.50
C PRO A 600 29.85 15.80 47.02
N PHE A 601 29.01 16.56 47.72
CA PHE A 601 29.12 16.73 49.17
C PHE A 601 29.04 15.37 49.89
N GLY A 602 29.98 15.11 50.81
CA GLY A 602 30.09 13.84 51.51
C GLY A 602 30.81 12.72 50.74
N ASN A 603 31.02 12.86 49.43
CA ASN A 603 31.87 11.96 48.65
C ASN A 603 32.57 12.68 47.47
N PRO A 604 33.54 13.58 47.73
CA PRO A 604 34.21 14.32 46.66
C PRO A 604 34.94 13.44 45.64
N GLY A 605 35.32 12.22 46.03
CA GLY A 605 35.97 11.25 45.13
C GLY A 605 35.08 10.78 43.98
N ALA A 606 33.77 10.94 44.07
CA ALA A 606 32.82 10.51 43.04
C ALA A 606 32.82 11.40 41.80
N CYS A 607 33.34 12.64 41.88
CA CYS A 607 33.53 13.47 40.69
C CYS A 607 34.90 14.14 40.71
N THR A 608 35.90 13.38 40.23
CA THR A 608 37.28 13.86 40.12
C THR A 608 37.79 13.71 38.70
N ASP A 609 38.63 14.65 38.29
CA ASP A 609 39.46 14.54 37.11
C ASP A 609 40.64 13.62 37.42
N ASN A 610 40.80 12.56 36.65
CA ASN A 610 41.97 11.69 36.67
C ASN A 610 42.27 11.23 35.24
N GLY A 611 43.42 10.59 34.97
CA GLY A 611 43.98 10.43 33.61
C GLY A 611 43.04 10.08 32.44
N SER A 612 41.88 9.45 32.66
CA SER A 612 40.83 9.20 31.67
C SER A 612 39.43 9.74 32.03
N ALA A 613 39.23 10.32 33.21
CA ALA A 613 37.97 10.88 33.68
C ALA A 613 38.05 12.42 33.72
N SER A 614 37.10 13.09 33.09
CA SER A 614 36.97 14.55 33.03
C SER A 614 35.77 15.04 33.84
N CYS A 615 35.34 14.31 34.87
CA CYS A 615 34.07 14.56 35.57
C CYS A 615 33.92 16.01 36.05
N ALA A 616 34.94 16.56 36.71
CA ALA A 616 34.88 17.92 37.24
C ALA A 616 35.02 18.96 36.11
N THR A 617 35.81 18.67 35.09
CA THR A 617 35.97 19.47 33.86
C THR A 617 34.64 19.59 33.11
N ASP A 618 34.01 18.46 32.79
CA ASP A 618 32.77 18.37 32.03
C ASP A 618 31.62 19.04 32.80
N THR A 619 31.49 18.74 34.11
CA THR A 619 30.44 19.34 34.95
C THR A 619 30.60 20.86 35.07
N ALA A 620 31.84 21.37 35.20
CA ALA A 620 32.08 22.81 35.22
C ALA A 620 31.74 23.48 33.88
N ASN A 621 32.02 22.81 32.75
CA ASN A 621 31.68 23.31 31.42
C ASN A 621 30.17 23.38 31.23
N PHE A 622 29.42 22.38 31.69
CA PHE A 622 27.97 22.42 31.67
C PHE A 622 27.38 23.55 32.54
N ILE A 623 27.83 23.67 33.79
CA ILE A 623 27.31 24.69 34.72
C ILE A 623 27.52 26.11 34.16
N ILE A 624 28.69 26.40 33.60
CA ILE A 624 29.01 27.75 33.09
C ILE A 624 28.27 28.03 31.79
N ASN A 625 28.27 27.08 30.85
CA ASN A 625 27.85 27.35 29.48
C ASN A 625 26.37 27.08 29.19
N ARG A 626 25.71 26.18 29.94
CA ARG A 626 24.35 25.70 29.58
C ARG A 626 23.33 25.60 30.73
N LEU A 627 23.75 25.65 31.99
CA LEU A 627 22.81 25.55 33.12
C LEU A 627 22.03 26.87 33.29
N GLU A 628 20.78 26.94 32.87
CA GLU A 628 19.95 28.16 32.97
C GLU A 628 19.24 28.26 34.32
N ILE A 629 19.84 29.00 35.26
CA ILE A 629 19.24 29.22 36.57
C ILE A 629 18.19 30.33 36.45
N GLY A 630 16.94 30.02 36.78
CA GLY A 630 15.81 30.93 36.71
C GLY A 630 16.15 32.30 37.32
N VAL A 631 16.05 33.36 36.49
CA VAL A 631 16.22 34.74 36.96
C VAL A 631 15.07 35.03 37.90
N ALA A 632 15.37 35.31 39.17
CA ALA A 632 14.38 35.81 40.10
C ALA A 632 13.77 37.10 39.51
N VAL A 633 12.49 37.05 39.18
CA VAL A 633 11.69 38.24 38.89
C VAL A 633 11.53 38.96 40.23
N GLU A 634 12.16 40.13 40.38
CA GLU A 634 11.84 41.08 41.45
C GLU A 634 10.47 41.74 41.22
#